data_AF-A0A829YN76-F1
#
_entry.id   AF-A0A829YN76-F1
#
_cell.length_a   1.000
_cell.length_b   1.000
_cell.length_c   1.000
_cell.angle_alpha   90.00
_cell.angle_beta   90.00
_cell.angle_gamma   90.00
#
_symmetry.space_group_name_H-M   'P 1'
#
loop_
_entity.id
_entity.type
_entity.pdbx_description
1 polymer ?
#
loop_
_entity_poly.entity_id
_entity_poly.type
_entity_poly.pdbx_seq_one_letter_code
_entity_poly.pdbx_strand_id
1 'polypeptide(L)'
;MLADEIQQLEKQISQLHGELIRNARIVGVTGTRAYLSVRDISPMDLVIIDEASMLPLPVVWFIAGMASTRAVVCGDFRQLPPIVDTDNPAIAEHIGADVFNAAGVSRLDPNDRRIVMLDTQRRMQPAICDLISGPMYGGRLRSFDGADFWARRNAQPKPPEPLSATLTIVDTSQLYPIESVDANRSRFNLLHALLTRNIAWHMKQRDYLNDSKRLAIITPYRAQVNLARTLLADAGIEYAQVGTVHAFQGDERHTIVVDIPESEGATGQAGRLIRGSAPNDLGARLINVAVSRAQNHLIVVANLAYLDRILPTSSMLRAVLCAMQTAGTVVQAAELLSRGPAGLEGLDGVDIKTLAREYGLFDQTDFDAALATDLGRARRSIAIFSGFIAKRRTLELTDALQARIQAGVRARCITRPPHRNLPNTAIGRDALDKLESIGCAVDCRVHIHQKVVIIDGHIVWHGSLNALSYSQYADELMTRTLGRGFAQMVAALLAKKRVPLEKVLDVITDAENPRCGSCGKKIRTFIDSRKSVEEFFCERFCGWSEPLSGERKHSARRSRTPAASVPTETGPAPCPECGAPLVERQGPYGRFLGCSTFPRCTGKARISSG
;
A
#
# COMPACT_ATOMS: atom_id res chain seq x y z
N MET A 1 41.81 -37.26 -4.72
CA MET A 1 42.82 -36.28 -4.24
C MET A 1 42.18 -34.94 -3.88
N LEU A 2 41.86 -34.05 -4.81
CA LEU A 2 41.27 -32.74 -4.47
C LEU A 2 39.92 -32.84 -3.72
N ALA A 3 39.05 -33.78 -4.11
CA ALA A 3 37.78 -33.99 -3.40
C ALA A 3 37.97 -34.53 -1.97
N ASP A 4 38.97 -35.39 -1.77
CA ASP A 4 39.28 -35.98 -0.46
C ASP A 4 39.92 -34.92 0.46
N GLU A 5 40.80 -34.06 -0.08
CA GLU A 5 41.39 -32.93 0.63
C GLU A 5 40.32 -31.90 1.04
N ILE A 6 39.38 -31.57 0.14
CA ILE A 6 38.25 -30.69 0.46
C ILE A 6 37.42 -31.28 1.60
N GLN A 7 37.08 -32.57 1.53
CA GLN A 7 36.30 -33.24 2.57
C GLN A 7 37.05 -33.28 3.92
N GLN A 8 38.37 -33.43 3.90
CA GLN A 8 39.20 -33.43 5.10
C GLN A 8 39.30 -32.04 5.73
N LEU A 9 39.44 -30.99 4.91
CA LEU A 9 39.40 -29.59 5.36
C LEU A 9 38.03 -29.20 5.91
N GLU A 10 36.94 -29.59 5.26
CA GLU A 10 35.57 -29.36 5.76
C GLU A 10 35.35 -30.00 7.13
N LYS A 11 35.88 -31.21 7.33
CA LYS A 11 35.83 -31.90 8.63
C LYS A 11 36.62 -31.16 9.70
N GLN A 12 37.82 -30.68 9.37
CA GLN A 12 38.64 -29.88 10.28
C GLN A 12 37.95 -28.56 10.67
N ILE A 13 37.37 -27.85 9.71
CA ILE A 13 36.61 -26.61 9.95
C ILE A 13 35.42 -26.90 10.86
N SER A 14 34.68 -27.98 10.63
CA SER A 14 33.54 -28.36 11.47
C SER A 14 33.96 -28.70 12.90
N GLN A 15 35.10 -29.38 13.09
CA GLN A 15 35.63 -29.68 14.43
C GLN A 15 36.06 -28.41 15.18
N LEU A 16 36.81 -27.54 14.50
CA LEU A 16 37.24 -26.25 15.06
C LEU A 16 36.06 -25.37 15.45
N HIS A 17 35.01 -25.31 14.62
CA HIS A 17 33.79 -24.58 14.97
C HIS A 17 33.14 -25.13 16.25
N GLY A 18 33.01 -26.45 16.39
CA GLY A 18 32.45 -27.05 17.59
C GLY A 18 33.29 -26.78 18.84
N GLU A 19 34.61 -26.78 18.73
CA GLU A 19 35.52 -26.44 19.83
C GLU A 19 35.40 -24.97 20.25
N LEU A 20 35.33 -24.05 19.28
CA LEU A 20 35.14 -22.62 19.56
C LEU A 20 33.84 -22.37 20.32
N ILE A 21 32.74 -23.03 19.92
CA ILE A 21 31.45 -22.88 20.60
C ILE A 21 31.51 -23.44 22.02
N ARG A 22 32.09 -24.64 22.21
CA ARG A 22 32.22 -25.25 23.55
C ARG A 22 33.09 -24.43 24.50
N ASN A 23 34.11 -23.76 23.98
CA ASN A 23 35.02 -22.93 24.78
C ASN A 23 34.50 -21.49 24.98
N ALA A 24 33.45 -21.09 24.26
CA ALA A 24 32.86 -19.76 24.40
C ALA A 24 32.07 -19.64 25.71
N ARG A 25 32.30 -18.55 26.45
CA ARG A 25 31.52 -18.23 27.66
C ARG A 25 30.12 -17.71 27.33
N ILE A 26 29.95 -17.11 26.16
CA ILE A 26 28.70 -16.53 25.68
C ILE A 26 28.57 -16.89 24.19
N VAL A 27 27.42 -17.45 23.81
CA VAL A 27 27.10 -17.80 22.43
C VAL A 27 25.88 -17.00 22.01
N GLY A 28 26.07 -16.06 21.08
CA GLY A 28 24.98 -15.29 20.47
C GLY A 28 24.51 -15.91 19.18
N VAL A 29 23.24 -16.30 19.08
CA VAL A 29 22.64 -16.90 17.89
C VAL A 29 21.21 -16.42 17.68
N THR A 30 20.73 -16.42 16.44
CA THR A 30 19.31 -16.21 16.15
C THR A 30 18.49 -17.43 16.56
N GLY A 31 17.20 -17.25 16.85
CA GLY A 31 16.34 -18.36 17.28
C GLY A 31 16.29 -19.53 16.28
N THR A 32 16.25 -19.23 14.98
CA THR A 32 16.31 -20.25 13.92
C THR A 32 17.65 -20.99 13.91
N ARG A 33 18.78 -20.28 14.12
CA ARG A 33 20.10 -20.92 14.13
C ARG A 33 20.31 -21.78 15.38
N ALA A 34 19.77 -21.36 16.53
CA ALA A 34 19.79 -22.13 17.78
C ALA A 34 19.14 -23.50 17.59
N TYR A 35 17.97 -23.53 16.93
CA TYR A 35 17.28 -24.78 16.58
C TYR A 35 18.13 -25.70 15.68
N LEU A 36 18.75 -25.15 14.63
CA LEU A 36 19.51 -25.93 13.65
C LEU A 36 20.86 -26.44 14.17
N SER A 37 21.45 -25.79 15.18
CA SER A 37 22.80 -26.09 15.69
C SER A 37 22.77 -26.57 17.15
N VAL A 38 21.65 -27.17 17.57
CA VAL A 38 21.41 -27.55 18.97
C VAL A 38 22.52 -28.45 19.54
N ARG A 39 23.10 -29.34 18.73
CA ARG A 39 24.15 -30.27 19.17
C ARG A 39 25.46 -29.56 19.53
N ASP A 40 25.73 -28.43 18.90
CA ASP A 40 26.95 -27.66 19.14
C ASP A 40 26.77 -26.68 20.31
N ILE A 41 25.54 -26.24 20.55
CA ILE A 41 25.21 -25.18 21.52
C ILE A 41 24.66 -25.73 22.83
N SER A 42 23.91 -26.84 22.83
CA SER A 42 23.25 -27.36 24.03
C SER A 42 24.14 -28.37 24.78
N PRO A 43 24.08 -28.43 26.13
CA PRO A 43 23.30 -27.58 27.04
C PRO A 43 24.02 -26.27 27.41
N MET A 44 23.24 -25.27 27.85
CA MET A 44 23.75 -24.00 28.38
C MET A 44 23.19 -23.76 29.79
N ASP A 45 23.98 -23.21 30.72
CA ASP A 45 23.51 -22.95 32.08
C ASP A 45 22.36 -21.93 32.10
N LEU A 46 22.55 -20.82 31.38
CA LEU A 46 21.62 -19.72 31.27
C LEU A 46 21.31 -19.46 29.79
N VAL A 47 20.02 -19.44 29.46
CA VAL A 47 19.54 -18.99 28.14
C VAL A 47 18.77 -17.69 28.31
N ILE A 48 19.17 -16.65 27.56
CA ILE A 48 18.46 -15.37 27.48
C ILE A 48 17.85 -15.28 26.09
N ILE A 49 16.53 -15.10 26.03
CA ILE A 49 15.77 -14.94 24.80
C ILE A 49 15.33 -13.48 24.74
N ASP A 50 16.00 -12.68 23.92
CA ASP A 50 15.64 -11.29 23.69
C ASP A 50 14.64 -11.15 22.53
N GLU A 51 13.87 -10.07 22.51
CA GLU A 51 12.78 -9.82 21.54
C GLU A 51 11.81 -11.00 21.43
N ALA A 52 11.53 -11.68 22.54
CA ALA A 52 10.78 -12.94 22.55
C ALA A 52 9.32 -12.78 22.10
N SER A 53 8.78 -11.55 22.08
CA SER A 53 7.45 -11.28 21.53
C SER A 53 7.36 -11.50 20.02
N MET A 54 8.50 -11.50 19.32
CA MET A 54 8.58 -11.74 17.86
C MET A 54 8.69 -13.20 17.48
N LEU A 55 9.09 -14.05 18.44
CA LEU A 55 9.40 -15.44 18.15
C LEU A 55 8.13 -16.29 18.28
N PRO A 56 7.85 -17.17 17.30
CA PRO A 56 6.77 -18.14 17.44
C PRO A 56 6.96 -18.95 18.72
N LEU A 57 5.86 -19.21 19.44
CA LEU A 57 5.89 -19.92 20.72
C LEU A 57 6.68 -21.25 20.68
N PRO A 58 6.59 -22.10 19.63
CA PRO A 58 7.38 -23.32 19.56
C PRO A 58 8.90 -23.09 19.56
N VAL A 59 9.35 -21.99 18.96
CA VAL A 59 10.77 -21.60 18.91
C VAL A 59 11.24 -21.19 20.31
N VAL A 60 10.45 -20.37 21.01
CA VAL A 60 10.75 -19.95 22.38
C VAL A 60 10.81 -21.15 23.33
N TRP A 61 9.83 -22.05 23.24
CA TRP A 61 9.79 -23.28 24.03
C TRP A 61 11.03 -24.16 23.82
N PHE A 62 11.42 -24.38 22.56
CA PHE A 62 12.60 -25.16 22.22
C PHE A 62 13.88 -24.55 22.78
N ILE A 63 14.09 -23.24 22.56
CA ILE A 63 15.29 -22.53 22.99
C ILE A 63 15.37 -22.49 24.52
N ALA A 64 14.25 -22.26 25.20
CA ALA A 64 14.20 -22.30 26.67
C ALA A 64 14.61 -23.67 27.22
N GLY A 65 14.23 -24.76 26.53
CA GLY A 65 14.63 -26.13 26.88
C GLY A 65 16.12 -26.44 26.72
N MET A 66 16.90 -25.56 26.07
CA MET A 66 18.35 -25.70 25.99
C MET A 66 19.04 -25.29 27.30
N ALA A 67 18.32 -24.63 28.22
CA ALA A 67 18.84 -24.22 29.52
C ALA A 67 18.88 -25.39 30.51
N SER A 68 20.02 -25.61 31.17
CA SER A 68 20.15 -26.60 32.26
C SER A 68 19.71 -26.03 33.61
N THR A 69 19.83 -24.71 33.83
CA THR A 69 19.49 -24.09 35.13
C THR A 69 18.41 -23.01 35.03
N ARG A 70 18.52 -22.07 34.10
CA ARG A 70 17.62 -20.91 34.04
C ARG A 70 17.40 -20.42 32.62
N ALA A 71 16.16 -20.11 32.29
CA ALA A 71 15.79 -19.36 31.10
C ALA A 71 15.26 -17.97 31.51
N VAL A 72 15.67 -16.93 30.78
CA VAL A 72 15.18 -15.55 30.92
C VAL A 72 14.57 -15.13 29.60
N VAL A 73 13.33 -14.68 29.65
CA VAL A 73 12.57 -14.23 28.48
C VAL A 73 12.40 -12.72 28.58
N CYS A 74 12.98 -11.99 27.63
CA CYS A 74 12.95 -10.55 27.52
C CYS A 74 12.19 -10.15 26.25
N GLY A 75 11.48 -9.03 26.30
CA GLY A 75 10.74 -8.50 25.16
C GLY A 75 9.62 -7.58 25.58
N ASP A 76 8.88 -7.10 24.60
CA ASP A 76 7.77 -6.16 24.81
C ASP A 76 6.51 -6.67 24.09
N PHE A 77 5.53 -7.14 24.87
CA PHE A 77 4.23 -7.59 24.37
C PHE A 77 3.32 -6.44 23.91
N ARG A 78 3.75 -5.17 24.05
CA ARG A 78 3.13 -4.00 23.42
C ARG A 78 3.77 -3.64 22.08
N GLN A 79 4.78 -4.38 21.64
CA GLN A 79 5.37 -4.29 20.30
C GLN A 79 4.92 -5.46 19.42
N LEU A 80 5.62 -5.74 18.32
CA LEU A 80 5.15 -6.65 17.29
C LEU A 80 5.10 -8.12 17.77
N PRO A 81 3.99 -8.83 17.49
CA PRO A 81 3.90 -10.27 17.69
C PRO A 81 4.64 -11.05 16.58
N PRO A 82 4.71 -12.39 16.65
CA PRO A 82 5.28 -13.20 15.58
C PRO A 82 4.47 -13.07 14.29
N ILE A 83 5.16 -13.10 13.15
CA ILE A 83 4.50 -13.11 11.83
C ILE A 83 4.07 -14.54 11.51
N VAL A 84 2.76 -14.75 11.36
CA VAL A 84 2.18 -16.04 10.97
C VAL A 84 1.35 -15.85 9.70
N ASP A 85 1.76 -16.53 8.62
CA ASP A 85 1.06 -16.49 7.34
C ASP A 85 0.00 -17.61 7.30
N THR A 86 -1.20 -17.30 7.79
CA THR A 86 -2.33 -18.24 7.81
C THR A 86 -3.67 -17.52 7.74
N ASP A 87 -4.59 -18.06 6.94
CA ASP A 87 -6.00 -17.65 6.92
C ASP A 87 -6.83 -18.42 7.97
N ASN A 88 -6.25 -19.40 8.67
CA ASN A 88 -6.95 -20.19 9.68
C ASN A 88 -6.91 -19.47 11.05
N PRO A 89 -8.06 -19.03 11.59
CA PRO A 89 -8.11 -18.31 12.86
C PRO A 89 -7.54 -19.09 14.04
N ALA A 90 -7.75 -20.41 14.10
CA ALA A 90 -7.26 -21.23 15.19
C ALA A 90 -5.73 -21.32 15.20
N ILE A 91 -5.10 -21.38 14.01
CA ILE A 91 -3.64 -21.36 13.88
C ILE A 91 -3.10 -19.97 14.27
N ALA A 92 -3.76 -18.91 13.79
CA ALA A 92 -3.38 -17.54 14.15
C ALA A 92 -3.46 -17.28 15.66
N GLU A 93 -4.46 -17.85 16.33
CA GLU A 93 -4.62 -17.74 17.79
C GLU A 93 -3.52 -18.50 18.56
N HIS A 94 -3.23 -19.75 18.20
CA HIS A 94 -2.31 -20.59 18.98
C HIS A 94 -0.83 -20.37 18.64
N ILE A 95 -0.51 -20.03 17.39
CA ILE A 95 0.88 -19.83 16.92
C ILE A 95 1.22 -18.35 16.80
N GLY A 96 0.23 -17.49 16.55
CA GLY A 96 0.42 -16.04 16.41
C GLY A 96 0.39 -15.28 17.73
N ALA A 97 0.06 -15.93 18.84
CA ALA A 97 0.25 -15.37 20.16
C ALA A 97 1.74 -15.37 20.55
N ASP A 98 2.18 -14.28 21.19
CA ASP A 98 3.52 -14.19 21.76
C ASP A 98 3.66 -15.01 23.06
N VAL A 99 4.89 -15.26 23.48
CA VAL A 99 5.19 -16.02 24.71
C VAL A 99 4.59 -15.38 25.97
N PHE A 100 4.45 -14.05 26.00
CA PHE A 100 3.88 -13.35 27.14
C PHE A 100 2.38 -13.63 27.25
N ASN A 101 1.66 -13.57 26.14
CA ASN A 101 0.26 -13.95 26.07
C ASN A 101 0.04 -15.41 26.50
N ALA A 102 0.88 -16.34 26.02
CA ALA A 102 0.83 -17.75 26.42
C ALA A 102 1.10 -17.95 27.93
N ALA A 103 1.94 -17.10 28.53
CA ALA A 103 2.15 -17.06 29.97
C ALA A 103 1.00 -16.37 30.73
N GLY A 104 -0.05 -15.88 30.07
CA GLY A 104 -1.13 -15.12 30.69
C GLY A 104 -0.76 -13.67 31.04
N VAL A 105 0.34 -13.15 30.47
CA VAL A 105 0.79 -11.76 30.61
C VAL A 105 0.28 -10.97 29.39
N SER A 106 -0.91 -10.37 29.53
CA SER A 106 -1.57 -9.61 28.45
C SER A 106 -1.77 -8.12 28.79
N ARG A 107 -1.44 -7.73 30.02
CA ARG A 107 -1.54 -6.38 30.55
C ARG A 107 -0.36 -6.08 31.47
N LEU A 108 -0.02 -4.80 31.58
CA LEU A 108 0.96 -4.33 32.55
C LEU A 108 0.32 -4.30 33.94
N ASP A 109 0.58 -5.34 34.72
CA ASP A 109 0.18 -5.45 36.13
C ASP A 109 1.43 -5.38 37.01
N PRO A 110 1.68 -4.28 37.75
CA PRO A 110 2.88 -4.15 38.57
C PRO A 110 2.95 -5.15 39.73
N ASN A 111 1.85 -5.82 40.06
CA ASN A 111 1.83 -6.86 41.10
C ASN A 111 2.19 -8.25 40.54
N ASP A 112 2.23 -8.41 39.22
CA ASP A 112 2.64 -9.66 38.59
C ASP A 112 4.16 -9.82 38.71
N ARG A 113 4.59 -10.73 39.57
CA ARG A 113 6.02 -11.02 39.85
C ARG A 113 6.80 -11.48 38.62
N ARG A 114 6.11 -11.86 37.53
CA ARG A 114 6.74 -12.27 36.26
C ARG A 114 7.11 -11.07 35.39
N ILE A 115 6.59 -9.88 35.69
CA ILE A 115 6.81 -8.65 34.92
C ILE A 115 7.81 -7.78 35.67
N VAL A 116 8.95 -7.51 35.02
CA VAL A 116 9.89 -6.48 35.43
C VAL A 116 9.93 -5.43 34.32
N MET A 117 9.18 -4.35 34.48
CA MET A 117 9.16 -3.27 33.49
C MET A 117 10.37 -2.34 33.70
N LEU A 118 11.23 -2.26 32.68
CA LEU A 118 12.22 -1.19 32.59
C LEU A 118 11.48 0.08 32.15
N ASP A 119 11.28 1.00 33.09
CA ASP A 119 10.35 2.11 32.92
C ASP A 119 11.01 3.42 32.48
N THR A 120 12.34 3.47 32.40
CA THR A 120 13.10 4.67 32.07
C THR A 120 13.77 4.56 30.70
N GLN A 121 13.36 5.38 29.73
CA GLN A 121 13.85 5.38 28.35
C GLN A 121 14.88 6.48 28.08
N ARG A 122 15.81 6.23 27.15
CA ARG A 122 16.91 7.13 26.75
C ARG A 122 16.99 7.39 25.24
N ARG A 123 15.94 7.04 24.49
CA ARG A 123 15.89 7.14 23.02
C ARG A 123 15.10 8.36 22.57
N MET A 124 13.82 8.39 22.89
CA MET A 124 12.88 9.34 22.33
C MET A 124 12.96 10.66 23.08
N GLN A 125 12.92 11.79 22.40
CA GLN A 125 12.60 13.08 23.03
C GLN A 125 11.33 12.94 23.88
N PRO A 126 11.22 13.64 25.03
CA PRO A 126 10.06 13.50 25.92
C PRO A 126 8.72 13.62 25.19
N ALA A 127 8.58 14.62 24.33
CA ALA A 127 7.36 14.83 23.54
C ALA A 127 6.99 13.66 22.61
N ILE A 128 7.97 12.87 22.12
CA ILE A 128 7.73 11.66 21.33
C ILE A 128 7.32 10.50 22.26
N CYS A 129 7.98 10.35 23.40
CA CYS A 129 7.67 9.33 24.39
C CYS A 129 6.23 9.47 24.91
N ASP A 130 5.78 10.70 25.14
CA ASP A 130 4.45 11.00 25.67
C ASP A 130 3.31 10.53 24.74
N LEU A 131 3.56 10.48 23.42
CA LEU A 131 2.59 9.98 22.43
C LEU A 131 2.21 8.51 22.64
N ILE A 132 3.13 7.70 23.18
CA ILE A 132 2.93 6.25 23.34
C ILE A 132 2.88 5.81 24.81
N SER A 133 3.47 6.56 25.73
CA SER A 133 3.56 6.18 27.14
C SER A 133 2.18 5.96 27.76
N GLY A 134 1.25 6.92 27.58
CA GLY A 134 -0.13 6.80 28.05
C GLY A 134 -0.87 5.63 27.41
N PRO A 135 -1.09 5.64 26.08
CA PRO A 135 -1.90 4.63 25.41
C PRO A 135 -1.36 3.20 25.54
N MET A 136 -0.05 2.99 25.46
CA MET A 136 0.55 1.65 25.39
C MET A 136 1.03 1.13 26.75
N TYR A 137 1.55 2.03 27.58
CA TYR A 137 2.24 1.70 28.82
C TYR A 137 1.55 2.25 30.08
N GLY A 138 0.37 2.85 29.95
CA GLY A 138 -0.39 3.40 31.08
C GLY A 138 0.32 4.55 31.79
N GLY A 139 1.15 5.32 31.06
CA GLY A 139 1.93 6.45 31.59
C GLY A 139 3.17 6.05 32.38
N ARG A 140 3.49 4.74 32.47
CA ARG A 140 4.63 4.24 33.27
C ARG A 140 5.97 4.44 32.58
N LEU A 141 5.99 4.53 31.24
CA LEU A 141 7.23 4.76 30.49
C LEU A 141 7.64 6.24 30.62
N ARG A 142 8.80 6.48 31.22
CA ARG A 142 9.31 7.79 31.58
C ARG A 142 10.61 8.09 30.85
N SER A 143 10.78 9.33 30.44
CA SER A 143 12.05 9.80 29.88
C SER A 143 13.10 9.94 30.99
N PHE A 144 14.35 9.56 30.70
CA PHE A 144 15.46 9.70 31.63
C PHE A 144 15.61 11.16 32.09
N ASP A 145 15.69 11.36 33.41
CA ASP A 145 15.90 12.67 34.02
C ASP A 145 17.39 13.02 34.01
N GLY A 146 17.79 13.78 32.99
CA GLY A 146 19.19 14.18 32.79
C GLY A 146 19.31 15.36 31.83
N ALA A 147 19.36 16.58 32.38
CA ALA A 147 19.42 17.80 31.59
C ALA A 147 20.59 17.82 30.59
N ASP A 148 21.80 17.44 31.02
CA ASP A 148 22.99 17.39 30.15
C ASP A 148 22.90 16.33 29.05
N PHE A 149 22.14 15.26 29.27
CA PHE A 149 21.89 14.25 28.26
C PHE A 149 21.02 14.84 27.14
N TRP A 150 19.91 15.47 27.48
CA TRP A 150 19.00 16.08 26.51
C TRP A 150 19.60 17.32 25.85
N ALA A 151 20.41 18.12 26.56
CA ALA A 151 21.13 19.26 25.98
C ALA A 151 22.07 18.81 24.85
N ARG A 152 22.86 17.76 25.06
CA ARG A 152 23.73 17.18 24.02
C ARG A 152 22.94 16.63 22.84
N ARG A 153 21.78 16.02 23.10
CA ARG A 153 20.91 15.49 22.04
C ARG A 153 20.22 16.59 21.23
N ASN A 154 19.84 17.69 21.88
CA ASN A 154 19.25 18.87 21.26
C ASN A 154 20.24 19.72 20.46
N ALA A 155 21.54 19.61 20.77
CA ALA A 155 22.62 20.25 20.03
C ALA A 155 22.95 19.56 18.70
N GLN A 156 22.41 18.36 18.44
CA GLN A 156 22.61 17.67 17.17
C GLN A 156 21.91 18.44 16.02
N PRO A 157 22.42 18.35 14.78
CA PRO A 157 21.78 18.97 13.63
C PRO A 157 20.32 18.56 13.52
N LYS A 158 19.45 19.54 13.31
CA LYS A 158 18.01 19.35 13.10
C LYS A 158 17.72 19.21 11.60
N PRO A 159 16.64 18.51 11.22
CA PRO A 159 16.11 18.61 9.87
C PRO A 159 15.80 20.09 9.53
N PRO A 160 15.95 20.49 8.26
CA PRO A 160 15.72 21.86 7.84
C PRO A 160 14.25 22.28 7.99
N GLU A 161 14.00 23.57 8.20
CA GLU A 161 12.65 24.15 8.19
C GLU A 161 11.90 23.79 6.89
N PRO A 162 10.58 23.53 6.94
CA PRO A 162 9.69 23.65 8.10
C PRO A 162 9.62 22.38 9.00
N LEU A 163 10.57 21.46 8.87
CA LEU A 163 10.52 20.14 9.51
C LEU A 163 11.33 20.05 10.82
N SER A 164 11.84 21.18 11.34
CA SER A 164 12.82 21.20 12.44
C SER A 164 12.23 20.90 13.82
N ALA A 165 10.91 20.95 13.97
CA ALA A 165 10.22 20.66 15.22
C ALA A 165 10.37 19.18 15.62
N THR A 166 10.27 18.89 16.92
CA THR A 166 10.33 17.51 17.44
C THR A 166 9.16 16.66 16.91
N LEU A 167 7.96 17.27 16.82
CA LEU A 167 6.75 16.66 16.30
C LEU A 167 6.25 17.49 15.13
N THR A 168 6.14 16.89 13.96
CA THR A 168 5.61 17.53 12.76
C THR A 168 4.58 16.65 12.10
N ILE A 169 3.44 17.23 11.72
CA ILE A 169 2.50 16.60 10.79
C ILE A 169 2.63 17.32 9.45
N VAL A 170 2.79 16.55 8.38
CA VAL A 170 2.64 17.02 7.00
C VAL A 170 1.23 16.68 6.55
N ASP A 171 0.36 17.68 6.54
CA ASP A 171 -1.05 17.51 6.19
C ASP A 171 -1.24 17.53 4.67
N THR A 172 -1.76 16.42 4.15
CA THR A 172 -2.01 16.23 2.71
C THR A 172 -3.46 16.55 2.29
N SER A 173 -4.33 16.96 3.24
CA SER A 173 -5.76 17.17 3.00
C SER A 173 -6.05 18.12 1.83
N GLN A 174 -5.33 19.25 1.74
CA GLN A 174 -5.56 20.29 0.71
C GLN A 174 -5.21 19.85 -0.71
N LEU A 175 -4.43 18.77 -0.87
CA LEU A 175 -3.99 18.29 -2.17
C LEU A 175 -4.88 17.19 -2.76
N TYR A 176 -5.93 16.79 -2.02
CA TYR A 176 -6.85 15.71 -2.40
C TYR A 176 -6.14 14.45 -2.94
N PRO A 177 -5.14 13.90 -2.21
CA PRO A 177 -4.44 12.70 -2.63
C PRO A 177 -5.41 11.54 -2.84
N ILE A 178 -5.13 10.72 -3.85
CA ILE A 178 -5.93 9.53 -4.15
C ILE A 178 -5.14 8.26 -3.82
N GLU A 179 -5.68 7.46 -2.91
CA GLU A 179 -5.14 6.14 -2.58
C GLU A 179 -5.52 5.11 -3.66
N SER A 180 -4.65 4.12 -3.84
CA SER A 180 -4.92 2.95 -4.66
C SER A 180 -4.37 1.68 -4.03
N VAL A 181 -4.64 0.54 -4.67
CA VAL A 181 -4.19 -0.77 -4.22
C VAL A 181 -3.59 -1.56 -5.38
N ASP A 182 -2.51 -2.29 -5.10
CA ASP A 182 -1.89 -3.21 -6.06
C ASP A 182 -2.69 -4.51 -6.21
N ALA A 183 -2.20 -5.44 -7.04
CA ALA A 183 -2.82 -6.75 -7.22
C ALA A 183 -2.89 -7.59 -5.93
N ASN A 184 -2.03 -7.33 -4.94
CA ASN A 184 -2.05 -8.00 -3.63
C ASN A 184 -2.84 -7.21 -2.57
N ARG A 185 -3.60 -6.18 -2.97
CA ARG A 185 -4.34 -5.27 -2.09
C ARG A 185 -3.47 -4.48 -1.12
N SER A 186 -2.18 -4.36 -1.39
CA SER A 186 -1.28 -3.44 -0.68
C SER A 186 -1.59 -2.02 -1.12
N ARG A 187 -1.83 -1.14 -0.15
CA ARG A 187 -2.18 0.26 -0.40
C ARG A 187 -0.96 1.06 -0.82
N PHE A 188 -1.19 2.05 -1.67
CA PHE A 188 -0.19 3.03 -2.05
C PHE A 188 -0.84 4.35 -2.43
N ASN A 189 -0.05 5.41 -2.37
CA ASN A 189 -0.45 6.76 -2.70
C ASN A 189 0.73 7.49 -3.35
N LEU A 190 0.59 7.78 -4.65
CA LEU A 190 1.68 8.33 -5.45
C LEU A 190 2.10 9.73 -4.96
N LEU A 191 1.13 10.55 -4.54
CA LEU A 191 1.44 11.89 -4.02
C LEU A 191 2.21 11.81 -2.69
N HIS A 192 1.83 10.90 -1.80
CA HIS A 192 2.59 10.66 -0.57
C HIS A 192 4.01 10.14 -0.87
N ALA A 193 4.18 9.28 -1.87
CA ALA A 193 5.49 8.80 -2.28
C ALA A 193 6.38 9.93 -2.84
N LEU A 194 5.79 10.87 -3.60
CA LEU A 194 6.48 12.08 -4.03
C LEU A 194 6.84 13.01 -2.86
N LEU A 195 5.92 13.22 -1.92
CA LEU A 195 6.15 14.04 -0.74
C LEU A 195 7.29 13.49 0.12
N THR A 196 7.30 12.19 0.36
CA THR A 196 8.39 11.53 1.09
C THR A 196 9.74 11.65 0.37
N ARG A 197 9.75 11.54 -0.98
CA ARG A 197 10.92 11.87 -1.80
C ARG A 197 11.35 13.32 -1.62
N ASN A 198 10.43 14.27 -1.66
CA ASN A 198 10.73 15.70 -1.56
C ASN A 198 11.23 16.09 -0.16
N ILE A 199 10.68 15.48 0.89
CA ILE A 199 11.19 15.63 2.27
C ILE A 199 12.66 15.20 2.33
N ALA A 200 12.97 13.99 1.85
CA ALA A 200 14.33 13.49 1.84
C ALA A 200 15.26 14.32 0.92
N TRP A 201 14.74 14.78 -0.22
CA TRP A 201 15.45 15.66 -1.14
C TRP A 201 15.82 16.99 -0.47
N HIS A 202 14.87 17.65 0.17
CA HIS A 202 15.09 18.90 0.91
C HIS A 202 16.14 18.71 2.01
N MET A 203 16.08 17.60 2.74
CA MET A 203 17.09 17.23 3.72
C MET A 203 18.47 17.01 3.09
N LYS A 204 18.56 16.34 1.93
CA LYS A 204 19.81 16.16 1.18
C LYS A 204 20.41 17.50 0.73
N GLN A 205 19.58 18.40 0.17
CA GLN A 205 20.02 19.72 -0.32
C GLN A 205 20.54 20.64 0.80
N ARG A 206 20.20 20.35 2.06
CA ARG A 206 20.67 21.08 3.25
C ARG A 206 21.73 20.30 4.03
N ASP A 207 22.35 19.30 3.41
CA ASP A 207 23.42 18.47 3.99
C ASP A 207 23.05 17.77 5.31
N TYR A 208 21.74 17.52 5.51
CA TYR A 208 21.26 16.82 6.69
C TYR A 208 21.46 15.30 6.56
N LEU A 209 21.38 14.76 5.34
CA LEU A 209 21.53 13.33 5.04
C LEU A 209 22.99 12.98 4.77
N ASN A 210 23.81 13.02 5.82
CA ASN A 210 25.24 12.68 5.79
C ASN A 210 25.59 11.29 6.35
N ASP A 211 24.63 10.61 6.98
CA ASP A 211 24.76 9.23 7.46
C ASP A 211 23.39 8.54 7.43
N SER A 212 23.42 7.22 7.22
CA SER A 212 22.30 6.29 7.28
C SER A 212 21.46 6.37 8.57
N LYS A 213 22.03 6.86 9.67
CA LYS A 213 21.33 7.02 10.97
C LYS A 213 20.43 8.25 11.05
N ARG A 214 20.47 9.15 10.06
CA ARG A 214 19.74 10.42 10.08
C ARG A 214 18.25 10.28 9.82
N LEU A 215 17.87 9.50 8.80
CA LEU A 215 16.50 9.43 8.32
C LEU A 215 16.07 7.99 8.05
N ALA A 216 14.91 7.61 8.56
CA ALA A 216 14.13 6.53 7.99
C ALA A 216 12.70 6.94 7.68
N ILE A 217 12.14 6.32 6.63
CA ILE A 217 10.76 6.48 6.19
C ILE A 217 10.06 5.14 6.41
N ILE A 218 9.05 5.15 7.27
CA ILE A 218 8.28 3.99 7.69
C ILE A 218 6.88 4.13 7.12
N THR A 219 6.38 3.09 6.46
CA THR A 219 4.99 3.04 6.00
C THR A 219 4.40 1.65 6.21
N PRO A 220 3.09 1.50 6.50
CA PRO A 220 2.50 0.18 6.75
C PRO A 220 2.49 -0.75 5.53
N TYR A 221 2.63 -0.20 4.31
CA TYR A 221 2.34 -0.92 3.08
C TYR A 221 3.55 -1.15 2.20
N ARG A 222 3.75 -2.39 1.76
CA ARG A 222 4.88 -2.78 0.91
C ARG A 222 4.86 -2.09 -0.46
N ALA A 223 3.68 -1.86 -1.05
CA ALA A 223 3.57 -1.09 -2.29
C ALA A 223 4.08 0.35 -2.12
N GLN A 224 3.74 1.00 -1.00
CA GLN A 224 4.24 2.34 -0.67
C GLN A 224 5.76 2.35 -0.40
N VAL A 225 6.29 1.34 0.31
CA VAL A 225 7.75 1.17 0.49
C VAL A 225 8.47 1.11 -0.85
N ASN A 226 7.97 0.30 -1.79
CA ASN A 226 8.61 0.11 -3.08
C ASN A 226 8.61 1.41 -3.91
N LEU A 227 7.53 2.18 -3.89
CA LEU A 227 7.46 3.49 -4.54
C LEU A 227 8.46 4.47 -3.94
N ALA A 228 8.44 4.66 -2.62
CA ALA A 228 9.33 5.60 -1.95
C ALA A 228 10.81 5.23 -2.17
N ARG A 229 11.18 3.94 -2.05
CA ARG A 229 12.54 3.47 -2.37
C ARG A 229 12.96 3.80 -3.80
N THR A 230 12.07 3.56 -4.75
CA THR A 230 12.35 3.79 -6.18
C THR A 230 12.56 5.29 -6.44
N LEU A 231 11.69 6.14 -5.90
CA LEU A 231 11.78 7.59 -6.04
C LEU A 231 13.03 8.18 -5.38
N LEU A 232 13.43 7.65 -4.21
CA LEU A 232 14.69 8.06 -3.57
C LEU A 232 15.90 7.62 -4.39
N ALA A 233 15.90 6.40 -4.93
CA ALA A 233 16.97 5.91 -5.79
C ALA A 233 17.10 6.73 -7.08
N ASP A 234 15.99 7.02 -7.76
CA ASP A 234 15.95 7.90 -8.94
C ASP A 234 16.48 9.32 -8.62
N ALA A 235 16.31 9.77 -7.37
CA ALA A 235 16.81 11.04 -6.87
C ALA A 235 18.27 10.98 -6.32
N GLY A 236 18.91 9.81 -6.37
CA GLY A 236 20.25 9.58 -5.83
C GLY A 236 20.34 9.78 -4.31
N ILE A 237 19.30 9.45 -3.56
CA ILE A 237 19.26 9.56 -2.09
C ILE A 237 19.49 8.17 -1.49
N GLU A 238 20.71 7.93 -1.00
CA GLU A 238 21.13 6.60 -0.50
C GLU A 238 21.07 6.48 1.03
N TYR A 239 21.27 7.58 1.76
CA TYR A 239 21.32 7.58 3.23
C TYR A 239 19.95 7.49 3.92
N ALA A 240 18.85 7.54 3.18
CA ALA A 240 17.51 7.44 3.73
C ALA A 240 16.98 6.01 3.62
N GLN A 241 16.83 5.32 4.74
CA GLN A 241 16.27 3.97 4.73
C GLN A 241 14.75 4.03 4.64
N VAL A 242 14.16 3.15 3.84
CA VAL A 242 12.70 3.03 3.72
C VAL A 242 12.29 1.60 4.01
N GLY A 243 11.19 1.38 4.71
CA GLY A 243 10.73 0.04 5.04
C GLY A 243 9.35 0.01 5.70
N THR A 244 8.83 -1.20 5.89
CA THR A 244 7.67 -1.40 6.76
C THR A 244 8.09 -1.31 8.21
N VAL A 245 7.13 -1.13 9.13
CA VAL A 245 7.40 -1.08 10.58
C VAL A 245 8.25 -2.28 11.05
N HIS A 246 7.96 -3.48 10.55
CA HIS A 246 8.70 -4.71 10.88
C HIS A 246 10.19 -4.64 10.51
N ALA A 247 10.56 -3.90 9.46
CA ALA A 247 11.94 -3.78 9.01
C ALA A 247 12.82 -2.89 9.92
N PHE A 248 12.20 -2.14 10.84
CA PHE A 248 12.90 -1.23 11.75
C PHE A 248 12.84 -1.69 13.22
N GLN A 249 12.42 -2.92 13.48
CA GLN A 249 12.43 -3.43 14.84
C GLN A 249 13.86 -3.51 15.40
N GLY A 250 14.02 -3.11 16.66
CA GLY A 250 15.33 -2.95 17.31
C GLY A 250 16.14 -1.75 16.79
N ASP A 251 15.79 -1.17 15.65
CA ASP A 251 16.52 -0.06 15.04
C ASP A 251 15.99 1.31 15.49
N GLU A 252 16.75 2.37 15.25
CA GLU A 252 16.39 3.75 15.61
C GLU A 252 17.08 4.79 14.70
N ARG A 253 16.42 5.93 14.46
CA ARG A 253 16.98 7.03 13.65
C ARG A 253 16.77 8.36 14.32
N HIS A 254 17.65 9.30 14.00
CA HIS A 254 17.52 10.69 14.46
C HIS A 254 16.14 11.26 14.11
N THR A 255 15.75 11.10 12.84
CA THR A 255 14.46 11.52 12.30
C THR A 255 13.72 10.33 11.69
N ILE A 256 12.44 10.18 12.02
CA ILE A 256 11.54 9.22 11.41
C ILE A 256 10.42 9.96 10.69
N VAL A 257 10.18 9.59 9.44
CA VAL A 257 8.97 9.94 8.70
C VAL A 257 8.05 8.73 8.72
N VAL A 258 6.87 8.84 9.33
CA VAL A 258 5.80 7.84 9.23
C VAL A 258 4.83 8.29 8.14
N ASP A 259 4.81 7.58 7.02
CA ASP A 259 3.90 7.83 5.91
C ASP A 259 2.65 6.94 5.99
N ILE A 260 1.50 7.58 6.19
CA ILE A 260 0.17 6.97 6.20
C ILE A 260 -0.53 7.31 4.87
N PRO A 261 -0.46 6.43 3.86
CA PRO A 261 -0.94 6.73 2.50
C PRO A 261 -2.47 6.78 2.36
N GLU A 262 -3.22 6.42 3.41
CA GLU A 262 -4.68 6.41 3.39
C GLU A 262 -5.27 7.78 3.10
N SER A 263 -6.14 7.81 2.10
CA SER A 263 -6.80 9.00 1.58
C SER A 263 -8.06 8.59 0.82
N GLU A 264 -8.76 9.54 0.21
CA GLU A 264 -9.88 9.21 -0.68
C GLU A 264 -9.44 8.23 -1.78
N GLY A 265 -10.30 7.31 -2.20
CA GLY A 265 -9.96 6.37 -3.28
C GLY A 265 -10.53 4.98 -3.11
N ALA A 266 -9.70 3.97 -3.39
CA ALA A 266 -10.16 2.63 -3.75
C ALA A 266 -10.86 1.84 -2.64
N THR A 267 -10.62 2.13 -1.36
CA THR A 267 -11.13 1.28 -0.27
C THR A 267 -12.25 1.91 0.55
N GLY A 268 -12.22 3.23 0.75
CA GLY A 268 -13.21 3.96 1.57
C GLY A 268 -13.24 3.56 3.05
N GLN A 269 -12.25 2.81 3.55
CA GLN A 269 -12.21 2.30 4.93
C GLN A 269 -10.79 2.28 5.48
N ALA A 270 -10.65 2.45 6.80
CA ALA A 270 -9.37 2.34 7.50
C ALA A 270 -8.76 0.94 7.36
N GLY A 271 -7.48 0.88 6.98
CA GLY A 271 -6.72 -0.36 6.94
C GLY A 271 -6.56 -1.00 8.31
N ARG A 272 -6.45 -2.34 8.36
CA ARG A 272 -6.24 -3.09 9.62
C ARG A 272 -5.00 -2.62 10.39
N LEU A 273 -3.99 -2.13 9.67
CA LEU A 273 -2.70 -1.71 10.22
C LEU A 273 -2.75 -0.35 10.94
N ILE A 274 -3.80 0.44 10.72
CA ILE A 274 -3.93 1.81 11.29
C ILE A 274 -5.16 2.01 12.18
N ARG A 275 -6.09 1.05 12.19
CA ARG A 275 -7.36 1.14 12.94
C ARG A 275 -7.33 0.55 14.35
N GLY A 276 -6.16 0.08 14.82
CA GLY A 276 -6.04 -0.57 16.14
C GLY A 276 -6.34 0.41 17.26
N SER A 277 -7.13 -0.03 18.25
CA SER A 277 -7.58 0.79 19.38
C SER A 277 -7.00 0.30 20.70
N ALA A 278 -7.06 -1.00 20.94
CA ALA A 278 -6.52 -1.58 22.17
C ALA A 278 -5.00 -1.75 22.05
N PRO A 279 -4.23 -1.67 23.15
CA PRO A 279 -2.77 -1.86 23.10
C PRO A 279 -2.32 -3.25 22.62
N ASN A 280 -3.21 -4.25 22.67
CA ASN A 280 -2.96 -5.58 22.14
C ASN A 280 -3.32 -5.73 20.65
N ASP A 281 -3.96 -4.73 20.04
CA ASP A 281 -4.25 -4.75 18.61
C ASP A 281 -2.97 -4.59 17.80
N LEU A 282 -2.85 -5.38 16.74
CA LEU A 282 -1.71 -5.30 15.81
C LEU A 282 -1.48 -3.88 15.28
N GLY A 283 -2.56 -3.13 14.98
CA GLY A 283 -2.46 -1.75 14.50
C GLY A 283 -1.85 -0.81 15.54
N ALA A 284 -2.26 -0.93 16.81
CA ALA A 284 -1.68 -0.13 17.89
C ALA A 284 -0.20 -0.49 18.11
N ARG A 285 0.14 -1.78 18.14
CA ARG A 285 1.52 -2.27 18.22
C ARG A 285 2.40 -1.73 17.07
N LEU A 286 1.87 -1.67 15.84
CA LEU A 286 2.57 -1.11 14.69
C LEU A 286 2.83 0.40 14.84
N ILE A 287 1.85 1.17 15.27
CA ILE A 287 2.03 2.61 15.52
C ILE A 287 3.02 2.84 16.68
N ASN A 288 2.92 2.05 17.76
CA ASN A 288 3.87 2.09 18.87
C ASN A 288 5.32 1.88 18.40
N VAL A 289 5.55 0.85 17.59
CA VAL A 289 6.89 0.60 17.05
C VAL A 289 7.33 1.72 16.12
N ALA A 290 6.49 2.17 15.18
CA ALA A 290 6.84 3.24 14.24
C ALA A 290 7.23 4.55 14.95
N VAL A 291 6.45 4.97 15.94
CA VAL A 291 6.72 6.18 16.74
C VAL A 291 8.00 6.02 17.57
N SER A 292 8.18 4.87 18.22
CA SER A 292 9.33 4.61 19.09
C SER A 292 10.67 4.40 18.36
N ARG A 293 10.69 4.42 17.02
CA ARG A 293 11.93 4.43 16.24
C ARG A 293 12.58 5.82 16.20
N ALA A 294 11.82 6.87 16.50
CA ALA A 294 12.27 8.25 16.43
C ALA A 294 13.08 8.63 17.66
N GLN A 295 14.25 9.20 17.43
CA GLN A 295 15.09 9.73 18.48
C GLN A 295 14.73 11.19 18.81
N ASN A 296 14.77 12.07 17.79
CA ASN A 296 14.68 13.51 17.95
C ASN A 296 13.49 14.13 17.22
N HIS A 297 13.20 13.66 16.01
CA HIS A 297 12.14 14.23 15.18
C HIS A 297 11.23 13.12 14.67
N LEU A 298 9.94 13.29 14.90
CA LEU A 298 8.87 12.46 14.35
C LEU A 298 8.04 13.31 13.39
N ILE A 299 8.09 12.93 12.12
CA ILE A 299 7.31 13.56 11.05
C ILE A 299 6.24 12.55 10.63
N VAL A 300 4.97 12.93 10.63
CA VAL A 300 3.87 12.07 10.13
C VAL A 300 3.27 12.70 8.88
N VAL A 301 3.34 11.99 7.75
CA VAL A 301 2.67 12.39 6.50
C VAL A 301 1.31 11.73 6.47
N ALA A 302 0.25 12.54 6.48
CA ALA A 302 -1.12 12.04 6.64
C ALA A 302 -2.16 12.99 6.04
N ASN A 303 -3.26 12.42 5.55
CA ASN A 303 -4.45 13.18 5.20
C ASN A 303 -5.33 13.33 6.45
N LEU A 304 -5.21 14.46 7.16
CA LEU A 304 -5.89 14.67 8.44
C LEU A 304 -7.41 14.64 8.29
N ALA A 305 -7.96 15.32 7.29
CA ALA A 305 -9.40 15.40 7.05
C ALA A 305 -10.00 14.02 6.77
N TYR A 306 -9.31 13.20 5.96
CA TYR A 306 -9.75 11.84 5.66
C TYR A 306 -9.66 10.94 6.89
N LEU A 307 -8.51 10.94 7.58
CA LEU A 307 -8.28 10.06 8.72
C LEU A 307 -9.21 10.37 9.90
N ASP A 308 -9.53 11.64 10.17
CA ASP A 308 -10.47 12.01 11.22
C ASP A 308 -11.87 11.41 11.00
N ARG A 309 -12.29 11.30 9.73
CA ARG A 309 -13.57 10.71 9.31
C ARG A 309 -13.59 9.20 9.40
N ILE A 310 -12.49 8.51 9.07
CA ILE A 310 -12.48 7.05 8.93
C ILE A 310 -11.91 6.30 10.15
N LEU A 311 -11.12 6.97 11.00
CA LEU A 311 -10.53 6.33 12.18
C LEU A 311 -11.53 6.30 13.34
N PRO A 312 -11.66 5.15 14.03
CA PRO A 312 -12.39 5.09 15.30
C PRO A 312 -11.87 6.12 16.30
N THR A 313 -12.75 6.66 17.15
CA THR A 313 -12.36 7.61 18.22
C THR A 313 -11.30 7.05 19.14
N SER A 314 -11.33 5.74 19.40
CA SER A 314 -10.37 5.02 20.24
C SER A 314 -9.10 4.59 19.51
N SER A 315 -8.93 4.91 18.23
CA SER A 315 -7.74 4.51 17.47
C SER A 315 -6.47 5.13 18.05
N MET A 316 -5.43 4.31 18.20
CA MET A 316 -4.12 4.78 18.63
C MET A 316 -3.55 5.84 17.68
N LEU A 317 -3.68 5.65 16.37
CA LEU A 317 -3.20 6.62 15.38
C LEU A 317 -3.92 7.97 15.54
N ARG A 318 -5.24 7.93 15.80
CA ARG A 318 -6.01 9.16 16.04
C ARG A 318 -5.53 9.90 17.28
N ALA A 319 -5.27 9.17 18.37
CA ALA A 319 -4.73 9.75 19.60
C ALA A 319 -3.35 10.40 19.37
N VAL A 320 -2.46 9.70 18.66
CA VAL A 320 -1.12 10.21 18.30
C VAL A 320 -1.22 11.47 17.44
N LEU A 321 -2.04 11.46 16.37
CA LEU A 321 -2.23 12.63 15.51
C LEU A 321 -2.82 13.81 16.29
N CYS A 322 -3.80 13.58 17.15
CA CYS A 322 -4.39 14.62 18.00
C CYS A 322 -3.35 15.26 18.91
N ALA A 323 -2.57 14.46 19.63
CA ALA A 323 -1.51 14.95 20.51
C ALA A 323 -0.43 15.71 19.74
N MET A 324 -0.04 15.24 18.56
CA MET A 324 0.92 15.93 17.70
C MET A 324 0.39 17.28 17.16
N GLN A 325 -0.90 17.40 16.85
CA GLN A 325 -1.50 18.70 16.47
C GLN A 325 -1.46 19.71 17.62
N THR A 326 -1.58 19.25 18.87
CA THR A 326 -1.54 20.12 20.06
C THR A 326 -0.12 20.50 20.47
N ALA A 327 0.81 19.55 20.44
CA ALA A 327 2.16 19.72 20.97
C ALA A 327 3.24 20.01 19.91
N GLY A 328 2.91 19.87 18.63
CA GLY A 328 3.83 19.98 17.50
C GLY A 328 3.42 21.04 16.48
N THR A 329 3.94 20.89 15.26
CA THR A 329 3.65 21.78 14.13
C THR A 329 2.95 21.03 13.00
N VAL A 330 1.94 21.67 12.39
CA VAL A 330 1.30 21.16 11.18
C VAL A 330 1.81 21.97 9.98
N VAL A 331 2.45 21.29 9.03
CA VAL A 331 2.96 21.85 7.78
C VAL A 331 2.04 21.40 6.66
N GLN A 332 1.65 22.33 5.80
CA GLN A 332 0.85 22.00 4.61
C GLN A 332 1.72 21.32 3.56
N ALA A 333 1.28 20.17 3.04
CA ALA A 333 2.07 19.37 2.12
C ALA A 333 2.48 20.11 0.84
N ALA A 334 1.70 21.09 0.40
CA ALA A 334 2.04 21.95 -0.74
C ALA A 334 3.43 22.60 -0.56
N GLU A 335 3.77 23.08 0.65
CA GLU A 335 5.08 23.70 0.89
C GLU A 335 6.25 22.74 0.67
N LEU A 336 6.05 21.44 0.88
CA LEU A 336 7.10 20.43 0.68
C LEU A 336 7.14 19.92 -0.76
N LEU A 337 6.06 20.06 -1.52
CA LEU A 337 6.08 19.78 -2.96
C LEU A 337 7.05 20.71 -3.70
N SER A 338 7.07 22.00 -3.35
CA SER A 338 7.99 22.97 -3.96
C SER A 338 9.46 22.78 -3.61
N ARG A 339 9.78 21.93 -2.61
CA ARG A 339 11.17 21.65 -2.21
C ARG A 339 11.84 20.56 -3.03
N GLY A 340 11.10 19.84 -3.87
CA GLY A 340 11.64 18.76 -4.72
C GLY A 340 11.62 19.10 -6.21
N PRO A 341 12.14 18.20 -7.06
CA PRO A 341 12.04 18.34 -8.50
C PRO A 341 10.57 18.38 -8.96
N ALA A 342 10.19 19.49 -9.59
CA ALA A 342 8.83 19.76 -10.11
C ALA A 342 8.53 19.08 -11.45
N GLY A 343 9.54 18.46 -12.07
CA GLY A 343 9.37 17.72 -13.33
C GLY A 343 8.95 18.63 -14.49
N LEU A 344 9.55 19.81 -14.63
CA LEU A 344 9.21 20.77 -15.69
C LEU A 344 10.07 20.58 -16.95
N GLU A 345 11.07 19.71 -16.90
CA GLU A 345 12.03 19.50 -17.98
C GLU A 345 11.31 19.04 -19.25
N GLY A 346 11.59 19.73 -20.37
CA GLY A 346 10.96 19.48 -21.65
C GLY A 346 9.62 20.20 -21.88
N LEU A 347 9.19 21.08 -20.99
CA LEU A 347 7.99 21.91 -21.18
C LEU A 347 8.33 23.37 -21.56
N ASP A 348 9.49 23.59 -22.18
CA ASP A 348 9.91 24.90 -22.66
C ASP A 348 8.91 25.47 -23.68
N GLY A 349 8.46 26.70 -23.44
CA GLY A 349 7.48 27.39 -24.29
C GLY A 349 6.01 27.05 -24.03
N VAL A 350 5.72 26.19 -23.05
CA VAL A 350 4.34 25.94 -22.58
C VAL A 350 3.93 27.03 -21.58
N ASP A 351 2.70 27.53 -21.69
CA ASP A 351 2.13 28.48 -20.72
C ASP A 351 1.75 27.76 -19.41
N ILE A 352 2.76 27.50 -18.58
CA ILE A 352 2.62 26.87 -17.26
C ILE A 352 2.27 27.95 -16.22
N LYS A 353 1.28 27.72 -15.35
CA LYS A 353 0.87 28.67 -14.31
C LYS A 353 1.74 28.58 -13.05
N THR A 354 1.53 29.53 -12.13
CA THR A 354 2.31 29.65 -10.88
C THR A 354 2.26 28.38 -10.05
N LEU A 355 1.10 27.74 -9.93
CA LEU A 355 0.92 26.52 -9.14
C LEU A 355 1.83 25.39 -9.65
N ALA A 356 1.91 25.20 -10.96
CA ALA A 356 2.78 24.21 -11.58
C ALA A 356 4.26 24.60 -11.51
N ARG A 357 4.60 25.88 -11.70
CA ARG A 357 5.98 26.37 -11.62
C ARG A 357 6.58 26.23 -10.22
N GLU A 358 5.81 26.60 -9.19
CA GLU A 358 6.29 26.63 -7.82
C GLU A 358 6.17 25.26 -7.14
N TYR A 359 5.09 24.52 -7.38
CA TYR A 359 4.77 23.31 -6.63
C TYR A 359 4.75 22.03 -7.47
N GLY A 360 4.95 22.11 -8.79
CA GLY A 360 4.82 20.96 -9.69
C GLY A 360 3.39 20.43 -9.80
N LEU A 361 2.41 21.28 -9.47
CA LEU A 361 0.98 20.99 -9.43
C LEU A 361 0.28 21.66 -10.63
N PHE A 362 -0.14 20.86 -11.60
CA PHE A 362 -0.86 21.30 -12.80
C PHE A 362 -2.36 21.18 -12.58
N ASP A 363 -3.11 22.22 -12.94
CA ASP A 363 -4.56 22.26 -12.87
C ASP A 363 -5.18 22.18 -14.28
N GLN A 364 -6.49 22.37 -14.42
CA GLN A 364 -7.15 22.29 -15.73
C GLN A 364 -6.69 23.37 -16.71
N THR A 365 -6.05 24.44 -16.24
CA THR A 365 -5.68 25.61 -17.06
C THR A 365 -4.34 25.43 -17.77
N ASP A 366 -3.43 24.61 -17.23
CA ASP A 366 -2.11 24.34 -17.82
C ASP A 366 -1.80 22.87 -18.09
N PHE A 367 -2.51 21.94 -17.45
CA PHE A 367 -2.32 20.50 -17.66
C PHE A 367 -2.43 20.09 -19.13
N ASP A 368 -3.39 20.65 -19.85
CA ASP A 368 -3.68 20.26 -21.23
C ASP A 368 -2.55 20.57 -22.19
N ALA A 369 -2.03 21.79 -22.11
CA ALA A 369 -0.93 22.23 -22.96
C ALA A 369 0.35 21.44 -22.63
N ALA A 370 0.60 21.19 -21.35
CA ALA A 370 1.74 20.39 -20.89
C ALA A 370 1.64 18.92 -21.34
N LEU A 371 0.49 18.27 -21.13
CA LEU A 371 0.25 16.89 -21.56
C LEU A 371 0.32 16.76 -23.08
N ALA A 372 -0.29 17.68 -23.84
CA ALA A 372 -0.23 17.66 -25.30
C ALA A 372 1.21 17.78 -25.81
N THR A 373 2.05 18.57 -25.15
CA THR A 373 3.48 18.68 -25.46
C THR A 373 4.20 17.35 -25.25
N ASP A 374 3.98 16.67 -24.13
CA ASP A 374 4.59 15.37 -23.87
C ASP A 374 4.08 14.28 -24.82
N LEU A 375 2.77 14.23 -25.08
CA LEU A 375 2.18 13.29 -26.04
C LEU A 375 2.76 13.53 -27.44
N GLY A 376 2.85 14.78 -27.88
CA GLY A 376 3.45 15.16 -29.15
C GLY A 376 4.93 14.76 -29.28
N ARG A 377 5.66 14.63 -28.16
CA ARG A 377 7.08 14.22 -28.15
C ARG A 377 7.30 12.72 -27.97
N ALA A 378 6.25 11.96 -27.67
CA ALA A 378 6.33 10.51 -27.46
C ALA A 378 6.93 9.77 -28.67
N ARG A 379 7.80 8.80 -28.40
CA ARG A 379 8.55 8.04 -29.41
C ARG A 379 8.34 6.54 -29.38
N ARG A 380 7.85 5.98 -28.26
CA ARG A 380 7.79 4.52 -28.04
C ARG A 380 6.43 4.07 -27.55
N SER A 381 5.91 4.68 -26.49
CA SER A 381 4.75 4.14 -25.78
C SER A 381 3.95 5.21 -25.04
N ILE A 382 2.62 5.11 -25.07
CA ILE A 382 1.70 5.92 -24.27
C ILE A 382 0.69 5.00 -23.60
N ALA A 383 0.60 5.03 -22.27
CA ALA A 383 -0.42 4.32 -21.49
C ALA A 383 -1.23 5.31 -20.65
N ILE A 384 -2.54 5.37 -20.87
CA ILE A 384 -3.46 6.28 -20.19
C ILE A 384 -4.42 5.47 -19.32
N PHE A 385 -4.35 5.65 -18.01
CA PHE A 385 -5.31 5.15 -17.04
C PHE A 385 -6.23 6.30 -16.64
N SER A 386 -7.52 6.18 -16.94
CA SER A 386 -8.51 7.21 -16.64
C SER A 386 -9.78 6.58 -16.09
N GLY A 387 -10.21 7.04 -14.92
CA GLY A 387 -11.41 6.53 -14.25
C GLY A 387 -12.69 6.74 -15.04
N PHE A 388 -12.72 7.73 -15.92
CA PHE A 388 -13.87 8.10 -16.74
C PHE A 388 -13.41 8.54 -18.14
N ILE A 389 -14.36 8.67 -19.06
CA ILE A 389 -14.15 9.13 -20.42
C ILE A 389 -15.27 10.09 -20.83
N ALA A 390 -14.92 11.18 -21.52
CA ALA A 390 -15.85 12.17 -22.04
C ALA A 390 -15.60 12.37 -23.54
N LYS A 391 -16.67 12.47 -24.34
CA LYS A 391 -16.58 12.53 -25.81
C LYS A 391 -15.69 13.66 -26.31
N ARG A 392 -15.92 14.89 -25.84
CA ARG A 392 -15.14 16.08 -26.22
C ARG A 392 -13.65 15.87 -25.94
N ARG A 393 -13.33 15.47 -24.71
CA ARG A 393 -11.95 15.28 -24.27
C ARG A 393 -11.24 14.13 -25.01
N THR A 394 -11.99 13.07 -25.30
CA THR A 394 -11.49 11.97 -26.10
C THR A 394 -11.10 12.44 -27.49
N LEU A 395 -11.90 13.29 -28.14
CA LEU A 395 -11.59 13.83 -29.46
C LEU A 395 -10.31 14.69 -29.43
N GLU A 396 -10.20 15.61 -28.46
CA GLU A 396 -9.00 16.46 -28.28
C GLU A 396 -7.72 15.63 -28.15
N LEU A 397 -7.75 14.56 -27.33
CA LEU A 397 -6.60 13.66 -27.17
C LEU A 397 -6.39 12.73 -28.36
N THR A 398 -7.45 12.36 -29.08
CA THR A 398 -7.36 11.46 -30.24
C THR A 398 -6.51 12.08 -31.33
N ASP A 399 -6.59 13.39 -31.56
CA ASP A 399 -5.79 14.07 -32.58
C ASP A 399 -4.29 13.97 -32.26
N ALA A 400 -3.91 14.22 -31.00
CA ALA A 400 -2.53 14.06 -30.53
C ALA A 400 -2.04 12.60 -30.59
N LEU A 401 -2.88 11.66 -30.17
CA LEU A 401 -2.56 10.23 -30.17
C LEU A 401 -2.42 9.67 -31.59
N GLN A 402 -3.34 10.02 -32.50
CA GLN A 402 -3.37 9.51 -33.87
C GLN A 402 -2.07 9.84 -34.60
N ALA A 403 -1.60 11.09 -34.49
CA ALA A 403 -0.35 11.52 -35.12
C ALA A 403 0.88 10.75 -34.61
N ARG A 404 0.86 10.28 -33.35
CA ARG A 404 1.96 9.47 -32.79
C ARG A 404 1.82 7.98 -33.10
N ILE A 405 0.61 7.43 -33.07
CA ILE A 405 0.38 6.03 -33.44
C ILE A 405 0.73 5.79 -34.91
N GLN A 406 0.37 6.72 -35.80
CA GLN A 406 0.79 6.68 -37.21
C GLN A 406 2.31 6.77 -37.39
N ALA A 407 3.01 7.41 -36.44
CA ALA A 407 4.47 7.44 -36.39
C ALA A 407 5.10 6.20 -35.69
N GLY A 408 4.30 5.19 -35.35
CA GLY A 408 4.77 3.92 -34.77
C GLY A 408 4.76 3.85 -33.23
N VAL A 409 4.22 4.85 -32.54
CA VAL A 409 4.10 4.83 -31.07
C VAL A 409 2.97 3.89 -30.64
N ARG A 410 3.25 2.95 -29.73
CA ARG A 410 2.19 2.09 -29.17
C ARG A 410 1.36 2.86 -28.16
N ALA A 411 0.03 2.75 -28.22
CA ALA A 411 -0.87 3.44 -27.30
C ALA A 411 -1.88 2.48 -26.66
N ARG A 412 -2.14 2.66 -25.37
CA ARG A 412 -3.17 1.94 -24.63
C ARG A 412 -3.96 2.88 -23.71
N CYS A 413 -5.28 2.77 -23.75
CA CYS A 413 -6.20 3.45 -22.85
C CYS A 413 -6.93 2.43 -21.97
N ILE A 414 -6.86 2.62 -20.66
CA ILE A 414 -7.54 1.82 -19.65
C ILE A 414 -8.58 2.70 -18.98
N THR A 415 -9.86 2.32 -19.10
CA THR A 415 -10.96 3.11 -18.54
C THR A 415 -12.17 2.24 -18.16
N ARG A 416 -13.30 2.85 -17.81
CA ARG A 416 -14.53 2.14 -17.47
C ARG A 416 -15.23 1.61 -18.71
N PRO A 417 -15.94 0.47 -18.60
CA PRO A 417 -16.77 -0.02 -19.69
C PRO A 417 -17.91 0.96 -20.00
N PRO A 418 -18.46 0.99 -21.23
CA PRO A 418 -19.47 1.97 -21.65
C PRO A 418 -20.66 2.13 -20.71
N HIS A 419 -21.15 1.03 -20.13
CA HIS A 419 -22.30 1.04 -19.20
C HIS A 419 -22.00 1.68 -17.83
N ARG A 420 -20.74 2.07 -17.57
CA ARG A 420 -20.29 2.77 -16.35
C ARG A 420 -19.84 4.21 -16.64
N ASN A 421 -19.95 4.67 -17.88
CA ASN A 421 -19.60 6.02 -18.29
C ASN A 421 -20.84 6.92 -18.29
N LEU A 422 -20.62 8.21 -17.97
CA LEU A 422 -21.65 9.25 -18.00
C LEU A 422 -21.58 10.02 -19.33
N PRO A 423 -22.68 10.62 -19.82
CA PRO A 423 -24.05 10.58 -19.27
C PRO A 423 -24.84 9.35 -19.71
N ASN A 424 -24.44 8.66 -20.80
CA ASN A 424 -25.08 7.43 -21.24
C ASN A 424 -24.10 6.46 -21.93
N THR A 425 -24.52 5.19 -22.05
CA THR A 425 -23.73 4.08 -22.60
C THR A 425 -23.31 4.29 -24.06
N ALA A 426 -24.15 4.94 -24.88
CA ALA A 426 -23.87 5.14 -26.30
C ALA A 426 -22.69 6.09 -26.51
N ILE A 427 -22.70 7.24 -25.82
CA ILE A 427 -21.61 8.22 -25.88
C ILE A 427 -20.29 7.62 -25.37
N GLY A 428 -20.35 6.86 -24.27
CA GLY A 428 -19.18 6.14 -23.77
C GLY A 428 -18.64 5.13 -24.78
N ARG A 429 -19.52 4.39 -25.47
CA ARG A 429 -19.13 3.43 -26.51
C ARG A 429 -18.48 4.13 -27.70
N ASP A 430 -19.08 5.20 -28.23
CA ASP A 430 -18.53 5.96 -29.36
C ASP A 430 -17.12 6.50 -29.07
N ALA A 431 -16.89 6.97 -27.84
CA ALA A 431 -15.58 7.45 -27.42
C ALA A 431 -14.53 6.33 -27.39
N LEU A 432 -14.89 5.14 -26.88
CA LEU A 432 -13.99 3.97 -26.92
C LEU A 432 -13.76 3.47 -28.35
N ASP A 433 -14.80 3.42 -29.17
CA ASP A 433 -14.70 3.02 -30.58
C ASP A 433 -13.77 3.98 -31.36
N LYS A 434 -13.82 5.28 -31.06
CA LYS A 434 -12.92 6.28 -31.65
C LYS A 434 -11.45 6.04 -31.28
N LEU A 435 -11.16 5.71 -30.03
CA LEU A 435 -9.80 5.35 -29.60
C LEU A 435 -9.31 4.08 -30.32
N GLU A 436 -10.13 3.03 -30.42
CA GLU A 436 -9.75 1.82 -31.16
C GLU A 436 -9.56 2.07 -32.65
N SER A 437 -10.34 2.97 -33.25
CA SER A 437 -10.26 3.29 -34.67
C SER A 437 -8.91 3.91 -35.09
N ILE A 438 -8.20 4.56 -34.16
CA ILE A 438 -6.86 5.12 -34.42
C ILE A 438 -5.73 4.15 -34.06
N GLY A 439 -6.04 2.89 -33.72
CA GLY A 439 -5.05 1.87 -33.35
C GLY A 439 -4.64 1.85 -31.88
N CYS A 440 -5.36 2.57 -31.00
CA CYS A 440 -5.12 2.51 -29.56
C CYS A 440 -5.73 1.23 -28.98
N ALA A 441 -4.98 0.50 -28.15
CA ALA A 441 -5.51 -0.62 -27.38
C ALA A 441 -6.44 -0.10 -26.28
N VAL A 442 -7.66 -0.62 -26.17
CA VAL A 442 -8.64 -0.19 -25.17
C VAL A 442 -9.00 -1.32 -24.23
N ASP A 443 -8.71 -1.14 -22.94
CA ASP A 443 -9.08 -2.07 -21.88
C ASP A 443 -10.10 -1.45 -20.92
N CYS A 444 -11.08 -2.25 -20.53
CA CYS A 444 -12.15 -1.83 -19.63
C CYS A 444 -12.01 -2.47 -18.24
N ARG A 445 -12.09 -1.66 -17.19
CA ARG A 445 -12.11 -2.09 -15.79
C ARG A 445 -13.31 -1.45 -15.09
N VAL A 446 -14.15 -2.23 -14.41
CA VAL A 446 -15.29 -1.68 -13.66
C VAL A 446 -14.81 -0.81 -12.49
N HIS A 447 -13.76 -1.27 -11.82
CA HIS A 447 -13.17 -0.64 -10.65
C HIS A 447 -11.85 0.02 -11.00
N ILE A 448 -11.93 1.19 -11.61
CA ILE A 448 -10.78 2.05 -11.92
C ILE A 448 -11.04 3.45 -11.35
N HIS A 449 -10.06 3.92 -10.59
CA HIS A 449 -10.01 5.25 -9.98
C HIS A 449 -8.70 5.97 -10.30
N GLN A 450 -7.77 5.27 -10.94
CA GLN A 450 -6.44 5.73 -11.29
C GLN A 450 -6.51 6.74 -12.43
N LYS A 451 -5.67 7.76 -12.31
CA LYS A 451 -5.57 8.90 -13.21
C LYS A 451 -4.11 9.11 -13.49
N VAL A 452 -3.60 8.28 -14.39
CA VAL A 452 -2.16 8.14 -14.63
C VAL A 452 -1.91 8.14 -16.13
N VAL A 453 -0.91 8.87 -16.60
CA VAL A 453 -0.40 8.76 -17.96
C VAL A 453 1.08 8.44 -17.91
N ILE A 454 1.49 7.36 -18.56
CA ILE A 454 2.90 6.95 -18.67
C ILE A 454 3.32 7.11 -20.13
N ILE A 455 4.35 7.91 -20.37
CA ILE A 455 4.88 8.20 -21.72
C ILE A 455 6.34 7.76 -21.78
N ASP A 456 6.65 6.95 -22.80
CA ASP A 456 7.96 6.38 -23.11
C ASP A 456 8.66 5.65 -21.94
N GLY A 457 7.88 5.22 -20.95
CA GLY A 457 8.39 4.59 -19.73
C GLY A 457 9.32 5.50 -18.91
N HIS A 458 9.12 6.82 -19.01
CA HIS A 458 9.97 7.82 -18.34
C HIS A 458 9.16 8.97 -17.73
N ILE A 459 8.14 9.46 -18.44
CA ILE A 459 7.27 10.54 -17.95
C ILE A 459 6.04 9.90 -17.31
N VAL A 460 5.74 10.28 -16.09
CA VAL A 460 4.53 9.86 -15.37
C VAL A 460 3.74 11.08 -14.94
N TRP A 461 2.55 11.23 -15.49
CA TRP A 461 1.52 12.12 -14.98
C TRP A 461 0.64 11.37 -14.01
N HIS A 462 0.35 11.92 -12.83
CA HIS A 462 -0.64 11.36 -11.92
C HIS A 462 -1.28 12.40 -10.99
N GLY A 463 -2.51 12.15 -10.55
CA GLY A 463 -3.21 13.06 -9.63
C GLY A 463 -4.69 12.76 -9.45
N SER A 464 -5.47 13.80 -9.17
CA SER A 464 -6.93 13.76 -9.00
C SER A 464 -7.71 14.11 -10.27
N LEU A 465 -7.06 14.67 -11.30
CA LEU A 465 -7.65 15.02 -12.60
C LEU A 465 -7.56 13.86 -13.61
N ASN A 466 -8.65 13.50 -14.28
CA ASN A 466 -8.66 12.37 -15.23
C ASN A 466 -8.28 12.85 -16.65
N ALA A 467 -7.22 12.31 -17.25
CA ALA A 467 -6.80 12.71 -18.60
C ALA A 467 -7.92 12.65 -19.68
N LEU A 468 -8.79 11.62 -19.63
CA LEU A 468 -9.88 11.44 -20.61
C LEU A 468 -11.21 12.11 -20.23
N SER A 469 -11.33 12.75 -19.06
CA SER A 469 -12.56 13.46 -18.65
C SER A 469 -12.47 14.24 -17.33
N TYR A 470 -12.60 15.56 -17.32
CA TYR A 470 -12.75 16.32 -16.08
C TYR A 470 -13.71 17.49 -16.28
N SER A 471 -14.17 18.06 -15.16
CA SER A 471 -14.94 19.30 -15.15
C SER A 471 -13.98 20.49 -15.10
N GLN A 472 -14.31 21.59 -15.78
CA GLN A 472 -13.55 22.85 -15.68
C GLN A 472 -13.76 23.57 -14.33
N TYR A 473 -14.62 23.04 -13.46
CA TYR A 473 -15.03 23.66 -12.19
C TYR A 473 -14.58 22.89 -10.94
N ALA A 474 -13.68 21.92 -11.08
CA ALA A 474 -13.23 21.10 -9.96
C ALA A 474 -11.79 21.46 -9.58
N ASP A 475 -11.44 21.50 -8.29
CA ASP A 475 -10.06 21.74 -7.83
C ASP A 475 -9.18 20.49 -7.95
N GLU A 476 -9.23 19.83 -9.11
CA GLU A 476 -8.42 18.65 -9.42
C GLU A 476 -7.02 19.04 -9.90
N LEU A 477 -6.02 18.27 -9.50
CA LEU A 477 -4.61 18.55 -9.74
C LEU A 477 -3.89 17.34 -10.31
N MET A 478 -2.83 17.58 -11.07
CA MET A 478 -1.89 16.60 -11.59
C MET A 478 -0.47 16.97 -11.20
N THR A 479 0.36 15.94 -11.05
CA THR A 479 1.81 16.07 -10.89
C THR A 479 2.49 15.36 -12.06
N ARG A 480 3.63 15.90 -12.48
CA ARG A 480 4.48 15.32 -13.51
C ARG A 480 5.80 14.89 -12.88
N THR A 481 6.15 13.62 -13.03
CA THR A 481 7.43 13.08 -12.54
C THR A 481 8.20 12.44 -13.67
N LEU A 482 9.50 12.73 -13.70
CA LEU A 482 10.46 12.15 -14.64
C LEU A 482 11.28 11.09 -13.91
N GLY A 483 11.35 9.89 -14.48
CA GLY A 483 12.15 8.80 -13.93
C GLY A 483 11.73 7.45 -14.49
N ARG A 484 12.68 6.71 -15.04
CA ARG A 484 12.43 5.36 -15.56
C ARG A 484 12.04 4.40 -14.43
N GLY A 485 12.72 4.47 -13.28
CA GLY A 485 12.41 3.63 -12.12
C GLY A 485 10.98 3.88 -11.64
N PHE A 486 10.61 5.14 -11.44
CA PHE A 486 9.25 5.50 -11.05
C PHE A 486 8.20 5.04 -12.07
N ALA A 487 8.39 5.29 -13.36
CA ALA A 487 7.49 4.83 -14.41
C ALA A 487 7.30 3.30 -14.39
N GLN A 488 8.39 2.57 -14.22
CA GLN A 488 8.40 1.10 -14.12
C GLN A 488 7.65 0.61 -12.89
N MET A 489 7.84 1.23 -11.72
CA MET A 489 7.13 0.88 -10.50
C MET A 489 5.63 1.18 -10.60
N VAL A 490 5.25 2.35 -11.10
CA VAL A 490 3.84 2.71 -11.30
C VAL A 490 3.18 1.75 -12.28
N ALA A 491 3.84 1.43 -13.40
CA ALA A 491 3.36 0.42 -14.35
C ALA A 491 3.10 -0.94 -13.69
N ALA A 492 4.02 -1.41 -12.84
CA ALA A 492 3.88 -2.69 -12.13
C ALA A 492 2.72 -2.70 -11.12
N LEU A 493 2.49 -1.58 -10.42
CA LEU A 493 1.36 -1.45 -9.49
C LEU A 493 0.00 -1.41 -10.21
N LEU A 494 -0.04 -0.88 -11.43
CA LEU A 494 -1.27 -0.72 -12.22
C LEU A 494 -1.60 -1.92 -13.12
N ALA A 495 -0.63 -2.79 -13.38
CA ALA A 495 -0.80 -4.02 -14.14
C ALA A 495 -1.70 -5.01 -13.38
N LYS A 496 -2.58 -5.71 -14.10
CA LYS A 496 -3.42 -6.77 -13.50
C LYS A 496 -2.79 -8.15 -13.57
N LYS A 497 -1.95 -8.39 -14.58
CA LYS A 497 -1.15 -9.61 -14.70
C LYS A 497 0.18 -9.39 -14.00
N ARG A 498 0.70 -10.42 -13.32
CA ARG A 498 2.05 -10.37 -12.74
C ARG A 498 3.07 -10.35 -13.88
N VAL A 499 3.80 -9.23 -13.98
CA VAL A 499 4.89 -9.05 -14.94
C VAL A 499 6.15 -8.73 -14.14
N PRO A 500 7.31 -9.34 -14.44
CA PRO A 500 8.58 -8.95 -13.86
C PRO A 500 8.84 -7.45 -14.07
N LEU A 501 9.39 -6.80 -13.05
CA LEU A 501 9.54 -5.33 -13.04
C LEU A 501 10.31 -4.87 -14.28
N GLU A 502 11.39 -5.56 -14.65
CA GLU A 502 12.25 -5.28 -15.81
C GLU A 502 11.54 -5.34 -17.18
N LYS A 503 10.41 -6.05 -17.28
CA LYS A 503 9.63 -6.20 -18.52
C LYS A 503 8.34 -5.38 -18.56
N VAL A 504 7.96 -4.74 -17.44
CA VAL A 504 6.63 -4.15 -17.33
C VAL A 504 6.39 -3.00 -18.32
N LEU A 505 7.41 -2.18 -18.59
CA LEU A 505 7.32 -1.09 -19.55
C LEU A 505 7.20 -1.58 -21.00
N ASP A 506 7.70 -2.79 -21.30
CA ASP A 506 7.61 -3.37 -22.63
C ASP A 506 6.18 -3.81 -22.95
N VAL A 507 5.42 -4.22 -21.94
CA VAL A 507 4.06 -4.77 -22.09
C VAL A 507 2.95 -3.84 -21.59
N ILE A 508 3.28 -2.69 -21.01
CA ILE A 508 2.27 -1.79 -20.43
C ILE A 508 1.25 -1.31 -21.47
N THR A 509 1.66 -1.19 -22.74
CA THR A 509 0.80 -0.81 -23.86
C THR A 509 0.10 -1.98 -24.55
N ASP A 510 0.38 -3.21 -24.14
CA ASP A 510 -0.28 -4.38 -24.71
C ASP A 510 -1.68 -4.54 -24.10
N ALA A 511 -2.64 -4.99 -24.90
CA ALA A 511 -3.99 -5.24 -24.42
C ALA A 511 -3.98 -6.35 -23.36
N GLU A 512 -4.47 -6.06 -22.16
CA GLU A 512 -4.63 -7.06 -21.10
C GLU A 512 -5.95 -7.83 -21.24
N ASN A 513 -7.00 -7.17 -21.72
CA ASN A 513 -8.32 -7.76 -21.84
C ASN A 513 -8.43 -8.60 -23.12
N PRO A 514 -8.82 -9.88 -23.03
CA PRO A 514 -9.15 -10.66 -24.20
C PRO A 514 -10.40 -10.09 -24.89
N ARG A 515 -10.55 -10.38 -26.18
CA ARG A 515 -11.79 -10.10 -26.90
C ARG A 515 -12.80 -11.21 -26.63
N CYS A 516 -14.09 -10.89 -26.68
CA CYS A 516 -15.13 -11.87 -26.37
C CYS A 516 -15.05 -13.08 -27.30
N GLY A 517 -14.86 -14.27 -26.73
CA GLY A 517 -14.81 -15.53 -27.49
C GLY A 517 -16.16 -15.92 -28.14
N SER A 518 -17.28 -15.38 -27.65
CA SER A 518 -18.63 -15.72 -28.15
C SER A 518 -19.19 -14.71 -29.16
N CYS A 519 -19.08 -13.40 -28.90
CA CYS A 519 -19.61 -12.36 -29.78
C CYS A 519 -18.65 -11.97 -30.92
N GLY A 520 -17.50 -12.64 -31.02
CA GLY A 520 -16.46 -12.37 -32.01
C GLY A 520 -15.39 -11.40 -31.53
N LYS A 521 -14.24 -11.45 -32.22
CA LYS A 521 -12.99 -10.75 -31.85
C LYS A 521 -13.07 -9.22 -31.79
N LYS A 522 -14.17 -8.61 -32.24
CA LYS A 522 -14.36 -7.14 -32.20
C LYS A 522 -14.99 -6.65 -30.89
N ILE A 523 -15.62 -7.52 -30.10
CA ILE A 523 -16.32 -7.09 -28.88
C ILE A 523 -15.36 -7.03 -27.70
N ARG A 524 -15.28 -5.86 -27.06
CA ARG A 524 -14.50 -5.62 -25.83
C ARG A 524 -15.00 -6.49 -24.68
N THR A 525 -14.10 -6.69 -23.73
CA THR A 525 -14.43 -7.28 -22.42
C THR A 525 -14.02 -6.31 -21.32
N PHE A 526 -14.55 -6.52 -20.12
CA PHE A 526 -14.19 -5.75 -18.94
C PHE A 526 -13.89 -6.65 -17.74
N ILE A 527 -13.02 -6.19 -16.85
CA ILE A 527 -12.74 -6.87 -15.59
C ILE A 527 -13.66 -6.32 -14.49
N ASP A 528 -14.27 -7.20 -13.70
CA ASP A 528 -14.96 -6.85 -12.45
C ASP A 528 -14.31 -7.55 -11.26
N SER A 529 -13.63 -6.76 -10.42
CA SER A 529 -12.85 -7.22 -9.26
C SER A 529 -13.64 -7.31 -7.95
N ARG A 530 -14.97 -7.12 -7.96
CA ARG A 530 -15.81 -7.29 -6.75
C ARG A 530 -16.01 -8.74 -6.33
N LYS A 531 -15.75 -9.71 -7.21
CA LYS A 531 -15.93 -11.15 -6.93
C LYS A 531 -14.64 -11.74 -6.37
N SER A 532 -14.76 -12.82 -5.60
CA SER A 532 -13.62 -13.61 -5.07
C SER A 532 -12.72 -14.21 -6.17
N VAL A 533 -13.11 -14.07 -7.44
CA VAL A 533 -12.34 -14.41 -8.64
C VAL A 533 -12.44 -13.21 -9.61
N GLU A 534 -11.29 -12.68 -10.05
CA GLU A 534 -11.26 -11.67 -11.11
C GLU A 534 -11.49 -12.34 -12.46
N GLU A 535 -12.58 -11.97 -13.14
CA GLU A 535 -12.98 -12.52 -14.44
C GLU A 535 -13.20 -11.40 -15.46
N PHE A 536 -12.93 -11.71 -16.73
CA PHE A 536 -13.31 -10.92 -17.89
C PHE A 536 -14.76 -11.22 -18.26
N PHE A 537 -15.53 -10.17 -18.56
CA PHE A 537 -16.93 -10.27 -19.00
C PHE A 537 -17.13 -9.55 -20.33
N CYS A 538 -17.99 -10.10 -21.19
CA CYS A 538 -18.37 -9.46 -22.45
C CYS A 538 -19.08 -8.11 -22.24
N GLU A 539 -18.69 -7.06 -22.97
CA GLU A 539 -19.34 -5.73 -22.93
C GLU A 539 -20.84 -5.78 -23.29
N ARG A 540 -21.26 -6.75 -24.12
CA ARG A 540 -22.67 -6.99 -24.49
C ARG A 540 -23.43 -7.89 -23.52
N PHE A 541 -22.78 -8.37 -22.45
CA PHE A 541 -23.36 -9.27 -21.47
C PHE A 541 -23.96 -10.56 -22.08
N CYS A 542 -23.24 -11.16 -23.04
CA CYS A 542 -23.70 -12.39 -23.73
C CYS A 542 -23.57 -13.68 -22.90
N GLY A 543 -23.10 -13.60 -21.65
CA GLY A 543 -22.85 -14.74 -20.78
C GLY A 543 -21.44 -15.35 -20.85
N TRP A 544 -20.57 -14.88 -21.76
CA TRP A 544 -19.17 -15.31 -21.80
C TRP A 544 -18.35 -14.68 -20.66
N SER A 545 -17.54 -15.49 -19.99
CA SER A 545 -16.50 -15.05 -19.06
C SER A 545 -15.23 -15.91 -19.11
N GLU A 546 -14.12 -15.33 -18.68
CA GLU A 546 -12.81 -16.00 -18.59
C GLU A 546 -12.05 -15.53 -17.34
N PRO A 547 -11.43 -16.42 -16.54
CA PRO A 547 -10.67 -16.03 -15.36
C PRO A 547 -9.36 -15.34 -15.73
N LEU A 548 -8.93 -14.35 -14.93
CA LEU A 548 -7.69 -13.61 -15.17
C LEU A 548 -6.44 -14.51 -15.16
N SER A 549 -6.45 -15.61 -14.39
CA SER A 549 -5.35 -16.57 -14.30
C SER A 549 -5.25 -17.54 -15.49
N GLY A 550 -6.20 -17.54 -16.42
CA GLY A 550 -6.29 -18.53 -17.51
C GLY A 550 -6.65 -19.95 -17.06
N GLU A 551 -6.35 -20.32 -15.82
CA GLU A 551 -6.75 -21.60 -15.21
C GLU A 551 -8.17 -21.53 -14.66
N ARG A 552 -9.07 -22.38 -15.19
CA ARG A 552 -10.29 -22.73 -14.47
C ARG A 552 -9.87 -23.51 -13.23
N LYS A 553 -9.94 -22.91 -12.04
CA LYS A 553 -9.91 -23.69 -10.80
C LYS A 553 -11.07 -24.68 -10.86
N HIS A 554 -10.77 -25.96 -11.11
CA HIS A 554 -11.68 -27.05 -10.84
C HIS A 554 -11.95 -27.07 -9.33
N SER A 555 -12.88 -26.25 -8.87
CA SER A 555 -13.51 -26.52 -7.59
C SER A 555 -14.29 -27.82 -7.80
N ALA A 556 -13.75 -28.90 -7.27
CA ALA A 556 -14.43 -30.17 -7.13
C ALA A 556 -15.59 -29.99 -6.14
N ARG A 557 -16.63 -29.27 -6.55
CA ARG A 557 -17.95 -29.37 -5.93
C ARG A 557 -18.63 -30.54 -6.64
N ARG A 558 -18.56 -31.70 -5.99
CA ARG A 558 -19.33 -32.90 -6.33
C ARG A 558 -20.72 -32.47 -6.82
N SER A 559 -20.99 -32.77 -8.08
CA SER A 559 -22.30 -32.69 -8.70
C SER A 559 -23.26 -33.60 -7.92
N ARG A 560 -24.07 -33.00 -7.05
CA ARG A 560 -25.43 -33.49 -6.87
C ARG A 560 -26.28 -32.69 -7.85
N THR A 561 -26.52 -33.28 -9.01
CA THR A 561 -27.57 -32.88 -9.92
C THR A 561 -28.91 -33.17 -9.24
N PRO A 562 -29.83 -32.20 -9.09
CA PRO A 562 -31.22 -32.45 -9.35
C PRO A 562 -31.48 -32.09 -10.82
N ALA A 563 -32.22 -32.96 -11.48
CA ALA A 563 -32.65 -32.80 -12.87
C ALA A 563 -33.22 -31.39 -13.13
N ALA A 564 -33.03 -30.92 -14.36
CA ALA A 564 -33.62 -29.70 -14.87
C ALA A 564 -35.13 -29.65 -14.60
N SER A 565 -35.56 -28.69 -13.79
CA SER A 565 -36.95 -28.23 -13.78
C SER A 565 -37.03 -26.96 -14.61
N VAL A 566 -37.83 -27.00 -15.67
CA VAL A 566 -38.33 -25.85 -16.41
C VAL A 566 -38.83 -24.79 -15.40
N PRO A 567 -38.46 -23.50 -15.50
CA PRO A 567 -38.95 -22.49 -14.57
C PRO A 567 -40.46 -22.31 -14.75
N THR A 568 -41.25 -22.66 -13.74
CA THR A 568 -42.69 -22.41 -13.72
C THR A 568 -42.95 -20.91 -13.47
N GLU A 569 -43.75 -20.28 -14.34
CA GLU A 569 -44.24 -18.91 -14.16
C GLU A 569 -45.22 -18.85 -12.97
N THR A 570 -44.88 -18.10 -11.91
CA THR A 570 -45.70 -18.07 -10.68
C THR A 570 -45.75 -16.69 -9.98
N GLY A 571 -45.54 -15.59 -10.71
CA GLY A 571 -45.73 -14.24 -10.16
C GLY A 571 -47.14 -13.70 -10.46
N PRO A 572 -47.92 -13.22 -9.48
CA PRO A 572 -49.29 -12.73 -9.70
C PRO A 572 -49.39 -11.39 -10.46
N ALA A 573 -48.26 -10.75 -10.79
CA ALA A 573 -48.23 -9.48 -11.52
C ALA A 573 -46.99 -9.35 -12.43
N PRO A 574 -47.12 -8.66 -13.58
CA PRO A 574 -45.97 -8.32 -14.43
C PRO A 574 -45.00 -7.40 -13.70
N CYS A 575 -43.73 -7.43 -14.10
CA CYS A 575 -42.68 -6.60 -13.49
C CYS A 575 -43.08 -5.10 -13.54
N PRO A 576 -43.06 -4.38 -12.41
CA PRO A 576 -43.50 -2.98 -12.35
C PRO A 576 -42.60 -2.03 -13.15
N GLU A 577 -41.38 -2.46 -13.52
CA GLU A 577 -40.44 -1.63 -14.29
C GLU A 577 -40.52 -1.86 -15.81
N CYS A 578 -40.91 -3.04 -16.28
CA CYS A 578 -40.82 -3.37 -17.71
C CYS A 578 -41.94 -4.25 -18.28
N GLY A 579 -42.90 -4.65 -17.45
CA GLY A 579 -44.01 -5.51 -17.87
C GLY A 579 -43.67 -7.00 -18.06
N ALA A 580 -42.39 -7.39 -18.06
CA ALA A 580 -41.99 -8.80 -18.25
C ALA A 580 -42.34 -9.68 -17.02
N PRO A 581 -42.49 -11.00 -17.17
CA PRO A 581 -42.83 -11.90 -16.07
C PRO A 581 -41.81 -11.83 -14.92
N LEU A 582 -42.30 -11.99 -13.69
CA LEU A 582 -41.46 -12.13 -12.50
C LEU A 582 -41.17 -13.62 -12.23
N VAL A 583 -39.93 -13.93 -11.87
CA VAL A 583 -39.46 -15.28 -11.53
C VAL A 583 -38.92 -15.30 -10.10
N GLU A 584 -39.19 -16.37 -9.36
CA GLU A 584 -38.68 -16.55 -8.00
C GLU A 584 -37.15 -16.79 -8.04
N ARG A 585 -36.42 -15.99 -7.26
CA ARG A 585 -34.96 -16.03 -7.15
C ARG A 585 -34.55 -16.08 -5.68
N GLN A 586 -33.40 -16.68 -5.42
CA GLN A 586 -32.85 -16.79 -4.07
C GLN A 586 -31.75 -15.74 -3.84
N GLY A 587 -31.93 -14.88 -2.84
CA GLY A 587 -30.96 -13.87 -2.42
C GLY A 587 -30.43 -14.13 -1.00
N PRO A 588 -29.46 -13.32 -0.54
CA PRO A 588 -28.88 -13.45 0.81
C PRO A 588 -29.88 -13.22 1.96
N TYR A 589 -31.05 -12.63 1.68
CA TYR A 589 -32.10 -12.34 2.65
C TYR A 589 -33.38 -13.19 2.44
N GLY A 590 -33.30 -14.27 1.66
CA GLY A 590 -34.44 -15.16 1.36
C GLY A 590 -34.86 -15.13 -0.10
N ARG A 591 -36.03 -15.74 -0.39
CA ARG A 591 -36.60 -15.81 -1.73
C ARG A 591 -37.32 -14.51 -2.09
N PHE A 592 -37.24 -14.08 -3.34
CA PHE A 592 -37.89 -12.87 -3.85
C PHE A 592 -38.30 -13.04 -5.31
N LEU A 593 -39.29 -12.26 -5.78
CA LEU A 593 -39.66 -12.22 -7.19
C LEU A 593 -38.79 -11.19 -7.91
N GLY A 594 -37.99 -11.62 -8.88
CA GLY A 594 -37.15 -10.77 -9.71
C GLY A 594 -37.54 -10.85 -11.18
N CYS A 595 -37.34 -9.78 -11.95
CA CYS A 595 -37.66 -9.76 -13.36
C CYS A 595 -36.97 -10.89 -14.15
N SER A 596 -37.71 -11.57 -15.03
CA SER A 596 -37.19 -12.59 -15.96
C SER A 596 -36.11 -12.04 -16.88
N THR A 597 -36.16 -10.74 -17.23
CA THR A 597 -35.19 -10.08 -18.11
C THR A 597 -33.97 -9.51 -17.37
N PHE A 598 -33.80 -9.79 -16.07
CA PHE A 598 -32.59 -9.45 -15.33
C PHE A 598 -31.33 -9.99 -16.04
N PRO A 599 -30.26 -9.18 -16.21
CA PRO A 599 -30.00 -7.89 -15.56
C PRO A 599 -30.51 -6.65 -16.31
N ARG A 600 -31.19 -6.79 -17.47
CA ARG A 600 -31.69 -5.63 -18.24
C ARG A 600 -32.76 -4.84 -17.49
N CYS A 601 -33.51 -5.52 -16.64
CA CYS A 601 -34.48 -4.93 -15.72
C CYS A 601 -34.19 -5.41 -14.30
N THR A 602 -34.16 -4.48 -13.34
CA THR A 602 -33.87 -4.77 -11.93
C THR A 602 -35.12 -4.85 -11.07
N GLY A 603 -36.31 -4.72 -11.69
CA GLY A 603 -37.59 -4.74 -10.99
C GLY A 603 -37.77 -5.99 -10.14
N LYS A 604 -38.26 -5.75 -8.92
CA LYS A 604 -38.52 -6.77 -7.90
C LYS A 604 -39.95 -6.61 -7.39
N ALA A 605 -40.54 -7.71 -6.94
CA ALA A 605 -41.75 -7.66 -6.13
C ALA A 605 -41.55 -8.47 -4.85
N ARG A 606 -42.25 -8.08 -3.79
CA ARG A 606 -42.31 -8.88 -2.56
C ARG A 606 -43.21 -10.09 -2.82
N ILE A 607 -42.79 -11.25 -2.30
CA ILE A 607 -43.69 -12.40 -2.21
C ILE A 607 -44.71 -12.05 -1.13
N SER A 608 -46.00 -11.99 -1.49
CA SER A 608 -47.07 -11.82 -0.51
C SER A 608 -47.11 -13.07 0.37
N SER A 609 -46.78 -12.92 1.64
CA SER A 609 -47.05 -13.92 2.67
C SER A 609 -48.56 -14.00 2.85
N GLY A 610 -49.16 -15.08 2.36
CA GLY A 610 -50.51 -15.49 2.77
C GLY A 610 -50.51 -15.95 4.22
#